data_AF-A0A2H9Q2G1-F1
#
_entry.id   AF-A0A2H9Q2G1-F1
#
_cell.length_a   1.000
_cell.length_b   1.000
_cell.length_c   1.000
_cell.angle_alpha   90.00
_cell.angle_beta   90.00
_cell.angle_gamma   90.00
#
_symmetry.space_group_name_H-M   'P 1'
#
loop_
_entity.id
_entity.type
_entity.pdbx_description
1 polymer ?
#
loop_
_entity_poly.entity_id
_entity_poly.type
_entity_poly.pdbx_seq_one_letter_code
_entity_poly.pdbx_strand_id
1 'polypeptide(L)' 'MAKFRCKRCNYSFSMESRTTPKVCPNCGNTNCIGREKSASELLDETEE' A
#
# COMPACT_ATOMS: atom_id res chain seq x y z
N MET A 1 3.23 -7.75 7.17
CA MET A 1 2.31 -6.58 7.16
C MET A 1 2.30 -5.97 5.77
N ALA A 2 1.14 -5.65 5.21
CA ALA A 2 1.01 -4.97 3.94
C ALA A 2 1.14 -3.46 4.14
N LYS A 3 1.97 -2.80 3.31
CA LYS A 3 2.13 -1.36 3.29
C LYS A 3 1.16 -0.74 2.29
N PHE A 4 0.51 0.33 2.69
CA PHE A 4 -0.45 1.06 1.90
C PHE A 4 -0.09 2.54 1.88
N ARG A 5 -0.34 3.18 0.74
CA ARG A 5 -0.07 4.60 0.54
C ARG A 5 -1.22 5.26 -0.20
N CYS A 6 -1.73 6.35 0.37
CA CYS A 6 -2.71 7.19 -0.30
C CYS A 6 -2.03 7.98 -1.43
N LYS A 7 -2.50 7.84 -2.66
CA LYS A 7 -2.02 8.58 -3.84
C LYS A 7 -2.46 10.05 -3.84
N ARG A 8 -3.43 10.45 -2.99
CA ARG A 8 -3.92 11.83 -2.88
C ARG A 8 -3.19 12.65 -1.81
N CYS A 9 -3.24 12.21 -0.56
CA CYS A 9 -2.61 12.95 0.54
C CYS A 9 -1.21 12.44 0.90
N ASN A 10 -0.70 11.46 0.15
CA ASN A 10 0.62 10.86 0.34
C ASN A 10 0.83 10.16 1.71
N TYR A 11 -0.25 9.96 2.48
CA TYR A 11 -0.20 9.28 3.77
C TYR A 11 0.08 7.78 3.61
N SER A 12 1.11 7.29 4.31
CA SER A 12 1.55 5.90 4.30
C SER A 12 1.27 5.23 5.64
N PHE A 13 0.71 4.01 5.59
CA PHE A 13 0.36 3.23 6.77
C PHE A 13 0.48 1.73 6.48
N SER A 14 0.62 0.93 7.53
CA SER A 14 0.79 -0.52 7.42
C SER A 14 -0.38 -1.23 8.12
N MET A 15 -0.90 -2.29 7.52
CA MET A 15 -1.92 -3.13 8.14
C MET A 15 -1.52 -4.61 8.04
N GLU A 16 -2.01 -5.43 8.97
CA GLU A 16 -1.82 -6.88 8.89
C GLU A 16 -2.61 -7.51 7.75
N SER A 17 -3.79 -6.97 7.45
CA SER A 17 -4.64 -7.42 6.35
C SER A 17 -4.05 -7.08 4.98
N ARG A 18 -4.11 -8.03 4.04
CA ARG A 18 -3.75 -7.82 2.63
C ARG A 18 -4.83 -7.06 1.83
N THR A 19 -6.01 -6.88 2.40
CA THR A 19 -7.13 -6.19 1.77
C THR A 19 -6.87 -4.68 1.72
N THR A 20 -6.88 -4.12 0.52
CA THR A 20 -6.74 -2.67 0.33
C THR A 20 -7.94 -1.94 0.92
N PRO A 21 -7.76 -1.01 1.87
CA PRO A 21 -8.86 -0.24 2.40
C PRO A 21 -9.47 0.65 1.30
N LYS A 22 -10.80 0.75 1.31
CA LYS A 22 -11.53 1.58 0.34
C LYS A 22 -11.43 3.07 0.64
N VAL A 23 -11.15 3.45 1.89
CA VAL A 23 -11.17 4.84 2.36
C VAL A 23 -9.86 5.19 3.06
N CYS A 24 -9.26 6.33 2.73
CA CYS A 24 -8.04 6.80 3.38
C CYS A 24 -8.36 7.37 4.77
N PRO A 25 -7.71 6.89 5.84
CA PRO A 25 -7.96 7.38 7.20
C PRO A 25 -7.50 8.84 7.41
N ASN A 26 -6.57 9.34 6.58
CA ASN A 26 -6.04 10.69 6.72
C ASN A 26 -6.88 11.74 5.98
N CYS A 27 -7.30 11.47 4.74
CA CYS A 27 -8.00 12.47 3.91
C CYS A 27 -9.46 12.11 3.59
N GLY A 28 -9.95 10.96 4.06
CA GLY A 28 -11.33 10.50 3.83
C GLY A 28 -11.66 10.14 2.37
N ASN A 29 -10.70 10.24 1.43
CA ASN A 29 -10.97 9.92 0.03
C ASN A 29 -11.10 8.41 -0.17
N THR A 30 -12.03 8.04 -1.05
CA THR A 30 -12.25 6.66 -1.46
C THR A 30 -11.37 6.28 -2.64
N ASN A 31 -11.06 4.99 -2.78
CA ASN A 31 -10.34 4.38 -3.90
C ASN A 31 -9.00 5.06 -4.28
N CYS A 32 -8.36 5.72 -3.31
CA CYS A 32 -7.12 6.47 -3.52
C CYS A 32 -5.88 5.77 -2.94
N ILE A 33 -6.04 4.56 -2.41
CA ILE A 33 -4.99 3.84 -1.68
C ILE A 33 -4.35 2.81 -2.61
N GLY A 34 -3.05 2.95 -2.84
CA GLY A 34 -2.22 1.94 -3.49
C GLY A 34 -1.59 1.03 -2.45
N ARG A 35 -1.50 -0.27 -2.76
CA ARG A 35 -0.64 -1.18 -2.00
C ARG A 35 0.79 -0.99 -2.47
N GLU A 36 1.69 -0.69 -1.54
CA GLU A 36 3.12 -0.61 -1.81
C GLU A 36 3.66 -2.04 -1.67
N LYS A 37 4.10 -2.63 -2.79
CA LYS A 37 4.86 -3.89 -2.76
C LYS A 37 6.22 -3.56 -2.17
N SER A 38 6.65 -4.35 -1.17
CA SER A 38 7.99 -4.19 -0.60
C SER A 38 9.04 -4.48 -1.69
N ALA A 39 10.15 -3.74 -1.68
CA ALA A 39 11.28 -3.97 -2.58
C ALA A 39 11.81 -5.42 -2.53
N SER A 40 11.61 -6.11 -1.40
CA SER A 40 11.90 -7.53 -1.24
C SER A 40 11.19 -8.42 -2.26
N GLU A 41 9.94 -8.15 -2.63
CA GLU A 41 9.24 -8.95 -3.67
C GLU A 41 9.73 -8.65 -5.10
N LEU A 42 10.49 -7.58 -5.32
CA LEU A 42 11.07 -7.25 -6.62
C LEU A 42 12.45 -7.91 -6.82
N LEU A 43 13.10 -8.36 -5.75
CA LEU A 43 14.46 -8.94 -5.81
C LEU A 43 14.45 -10.46 -6.07
N ASP A 44 13.39 -11.16 -5.66
CA ASP A 44 13.19 -12.60 -5.92
C ASP A 44 12.93 -12.93 -7.40
N GLU A 45 12.72 -11.94 -8.28
CA GLU A 45 12.38 -12.16 -9.71
C GLU A 45 13.61 -12.09 -10.64
N THR A 46 14.82 -11.88 -10.10
CA THR A 46 16.07 -11.69 -10.89
C THR A 46 17.11 -12.80 -10.76
N GLU A 47 16.76 -13.95 -10.19
CA GLU A 47 17.64 -15.14 -10.13
C GLU A 47 17.16 -16.22 -11.13
N GLU A 48 17.38 -16.00 -12.44
CA GLU A 48 17.48 -17.09 -13.44
C GLU A 48 18.48 -16.73 -14.56
#